data_AF-A0A316Q1M7-F1
#
_entry.id   AF-A0A316Q1M7-F1
#
_cell.length_a   1.000
_cell.length_b   1.000
_cell.length_c   1.000
_cell.angle_alpha   90.00
_cell.angle_beta   90.00
_cell.angle_gamma   90.00
#
_symmetry.space_group_name_H-M   'P 1'
#
loop_
_entity.id
_entity.type
_entity.pdbx_description
1 polymer ?
#
loop_
_entity_poly.entity_id
_entity_poly.type
_entity_poly.pdbx_seq_one_letter_code
_entity_poly.pdbx_strand_id
1 'polypeptide(L)'
;MAKKGEWVRIHKVVLPAAERTAKLPDDTKKVDFEMWVKGTLQNETAEIGDEVTIITATGREEKGTLLEVNPYYTHSYGKFVPEIIEIDKQLREIMQFGGEN
;
A
#
# COMPACT_ATOMS: atom_id res chain seq x y z
N MET A 1 -5.88 -16.41 2.06
CA MET A 1 -7.00 -15.45 2.04
C MET A 1 -6.76 -14.41 3.11
N ALA A 2 -6.65 -13.15 2.70
CA ALA A 2 -6.57 -11.98 3.57
C ALA A 2 -7.95 -11.66 4.16
N LYS A 3 -7.98 -11.01 5.32
CA LYS A 3 -9.19 -10.53 5.98
C LYS A 3 -9.16 -9.03 6.21
N LYS A 4 -10.33 -8.42 6.30
CA LYS A 4 -10.47 -7.00 6.64
C LYS A 4 -9.65 -6.63 7.88
N GLY A 5 -8.98 -5.48 7.82
CA GLY A 5 -8.12 -4.99 8.90
C GLY A 5 -6.68 -5.48 8.82
N GLU A 6 -6.36 -6.47 7.97
CA GLU A 6 -4.97 -6.93 7.80
C GLU A 6 -4.13 -5.91 7.04
N TRP A 7 -2.83 -5.90 7.34
CA TRP A 7 -1.86 -5.08 6.66
C TRP A 7 -1.39 -5.78 5.38
N VAL A 8 -1.67 -5.18 4.23
CA VAL A 8 -1.43 -5.80 2.92
C VAL A 8 -0.60 -4.88 2.03
N ARG A 9 -0.03 -5.44 0.96
CA ARG A 9 0.61 -4.69 -0.13
C ARG A 9 -0.19 -4.87 -1.40
N ILE A 10 -0.58 -3.76 -2.03
CA ILE A 10 -1.18 -3.77 -3.36
C ILE A 10 -0.19 -3.28 -4.41
N HIS A 11 -0.46 -3.65 -5.65
CA HIS A 11 0.18 -3.12 -6.83
C HIS A 11 -0.85 -2.54 -7.80
N LYS A 12 -0.48 -1.45 -8.45
CA LYS A 12 -1.31 -0.81 -9.47
C LYS A 12 -0.43 -0.17 -10.54
N VAL A 13 -0.80 -0.38 -11.80
CA VAL A 13 -0.34 0.46 -12.90
C VAL A 13 -1.08 1.81 -12.81
N VAL A 14 -0.35 2.88 -12.52
CA VAL A 14 -0.89 4.23 -12.38
C VAL A 14 -1.04 4.89 -13.75
N LEU A 15 -0.03 4.73 -14.62
CA LEU A 15 -0.08 5.18 -16.01
C LEU A 15 0.54 4.10 -16.90
N PRO A 16 -0.20 3.54 -17.86
CA PRO A 16 0.39 2.71 -18.90
C PRO A 16 1.45 3.48 -19.69
N ALA A 17 2.44 2.78 -20.25
CA ALA A 17 3.51 3.35 -21.07
C ALA A 17 3.00 4.28 -22.18
N ALA A 18 1.86 3.93 -22.79
CA ALA A 18 1.20 4.70 -23.85
C ALA A 18 0.66 6.07 -23.39
N GLU A 19 0.38 6.23 -22.09
CA GLU A 19 -0.16 7.48 -21.51
C GLU A 19 0.95 8.36 -20.89
N ARG A 20 2.22 7.95 -21.02
CA ARG A 20 3.37 8.68 -20.49
C ARG A 20 3.71 9.87 -21.40
N THR A 21 4.21 10.94 -20.79
CA THR A 21 4.58 12.15 -21.54
C THR A 21 5.73 11.92 -22.52
N ALA A 22 5.65 12.55 -23.69
CA ALA A 22 6.66 12.49 -24.73
C ALA A 22 8.03 13.09 -24.31
N LYS A 23 8.07 13.87 -23.23
CA LYS A 23 9.29 14.52 -22.71
C LYS A 23 10.14 13.64 -21.76
N LEU A 24 9.92 12.32 -21.75
CA LEU A 24 10.73 11.38 -20.97
C LEU A 24 11.91 10.83 -21.80
N PRO A 25 13.00 10.36 -21.15
CA PRO A 25 14.00 9.53 -21.80
C PRO A 25 13.37 8.30 -22.46
N ASP A 26 13.95 7.84 -23.58
CA ASP A 26 13.33 6.78 -24.40
C ASP A 26 13.15 5.46 -23.66
N ASP A 27 14.02 5.14 -22.71
CA ASP A 27 13.89 3.90 -21.93
C ASP A 27 12.75 3.98 -20.93
N THR A 28 12.48 5.16 -20.36
CA THR A 28 11.39 5.38 -19.41
C THR A 28 10.02 5.42 -20.10
N LYS A 29 9.96 5.73 -21.40
CA LYS A 29 8.72 5.69 -22.19
C LYS A 29 8.22 4.27 -22.46
N LYS A 30 9.12 3.28 -22.43
CA LYS A 30 8.81 1.89 -22.81
C LYS A 30 8.20 1.07 -21.68
N VAL A 31 8.09 1.64 -20.47
CA VAL A 31 7.65 0.94 -19.27
C VAL A 31 6.52 1.69 -18.58
N ASP A 32 5.67 0.93 -17.92
CA ASP A 32 4.54 1.46 -17.17
C ASP A 32 5.02 2.23 -15.93
N PHE A 33 4.19 3.17 -15.47
CA PHE A 33 4.36 3.80 -14.18
C PHE A 33 3.56 3.02 -13.14
N GLU A 34 4.27 2.28 -12.31
CA GLU A 34 3.70 1.34 -11.35
C GLU A 34 3.85 1.84 -9.90
N MET A 35 2.89 1.48 -9.07
CA MET A 35 2.84 1.82 -7.65
C MET A 35 2.71 0.55 -6.81
N TRP A 36 3.54 0.45 -5.78
CA TRP A 36 3.36 -0.48 -4.68
C TRP A 36 3.11 0.31 -3.42
N VAL A 37 2.01 0.01 -2.75
CA VAL A 37 1.64 0.72 -1.52
C VAL A 37 1.09 -0.27 -0.51
N LYS A 38 1.37 0.00 0.76
CA LYS A 38 0.89 -0.79 1.89
C LYS A 38 -0.27 -0.08 2.59
N GLY A 39 -1.19 -0.85 3.11
CA GLY A 39 -2.35 -0.32 3.83
C GLY A 39 -3.18 -1.40 4.49
N THR A 40 -4.24 -0.94 5.16
CA THR A 40 -5.22 -1.78 5.85
C THR A 40 -6.30 -2.21 4.86
N LEU A 41 -6.49 -3.52 4.67
CA LEU A 41 -7.50 -4.09 3.78
C LEU A 41 -8.92 -3.70 4.22
N GLN A 42 -9.74 -3.22 3.28
CA GLN A 42 -11.13 -2.84 3.54
C GLN A 42 -12.15 -3.92 3.16
N ASN A 43 -11.81 -4.81 2.22
CA ASN A 43 -12.64 -5.96 1.84
C ASN A 43 -12.75 -6.96 3.00
N GLU A 44 -13.92 -7.60 3.16
CA GLU A 44 -14.14 -8.63 4.19
C GLU A 44 -13.14 -9.80 4.05
N THR A 45 -12.97 -10.28 2.82
CA THR A 45 -11.99 -11.31 2.45
C THR A 45 -11.41 -11.02 1.06
N ALA A 46 -10.16 -11.41 0.81
CA ALA A 46 -9.53 -11.32 -0.51
C ALA A 46 -8.44 -12.39 -0.72
N GLU A 47 -8.19 -12.78 -1.96
CA GLU A 47 -7.10 -13.66 -2.37
C GLU A 47 -5.98 -12.89 -3.08
N ILE A 48 -4.76 -13.45 -3.08
CA ILE A 48 -3.64 -12.85 -3.80
C ILE A 48 -3.98 -12.87 -5.29
N GLY A 49 -3.91 -11.71 -5.95
CA GLY A 49 -4.35 -11.50 -7.32
C GLY A 49 -5.69 -10.77 -7.45
N ASP A 50 -6.47 -10.63 -6.38
CA ASP A 50 -7.75 -9.91 -6.41
C ASP A 50 -7.56 -8.39 -6.42
N GLU A 51 -8.49 -7.67 -7.03
CA GLU A 51 -8.58 -6.22 -6.87
C GLU A 51 -9.23 -5.87 -5.52
N VAL A 52 -8.50 -5.11 -4.70
CA VAL A 52 -8.91 -4.76 -3.34
C VAL A 52 -8.79 -3.25 -3.08
N THR A 53 -9.51 -2.79 -2.08
CA THR A 53 -9.40 -1.43 -1.54
C THR A 53 -8.63 -1.45 -0.22
N ILE A 54 -7.70 -0.51 -0.06
CA ILE A 54 -6.92 -0.34 1.18
C ILE A 54 -6.99 1.10 1.68
N ILE A 55 -6.76 1.28 2.97
CA ILE A 55 -6.47 2.60 3.57
C ILE A 55 -4.99 2.64 3.94
N THR A 56 -4.24 3.60 3.39
CA THR A 56 -2.80 3.76 3.66
C THR A 56 -2.55 4.26 5.09
N ALA A 57 -1.30 4.19 5.56
CA ALA A 57 -0.91 4.75 6.87
C ALA A 57 -1.22 6.25 7.02
N THR A 58 -1.34 6.98 5.91
CA THR A 58 -1.68 8.41 5.89
C THR A 58 -3.18 8.68 5.68
N GLY A 59 -4.03 7.66 5.71
CA GLY A 59 -5.48 7.80 5.57
C GLY A 59 -6.01 7.92 4.14
N ARG A 60 -5.19 7.66 3.11
CA ARG A 60 -5.67 7.67 1.71
C ARG A 60 -6.35 6.35 1.37
N GLU A 61 -7.45 6.40 0.63
CA GLU A 61 -8.06 5.22 0.03
C GLU A 61 -7.39 4.94 -1.33
N GLU A 62 -6.89 3.72 -1.52
CA GLU A 62 -6.27 3.27 -2.77
C GLU A 62 -6.82 1.91 -3.19
N LYS A 63 -6.87 1.68 -4.51
CA LYS A 63 -7.31 0.41 -5.10
C LYS A 63 -6.19 -0.21 -5.93
N GLY A 64 -6.10 -1.53 -5.93
CA GLY A 64 -5.14 -2.26 -6.76
C GLY A 64 -5.14 -3.76 -6.48
N THR A 65 -4.26 -4.48 -7.14
CA THR A 65 -4.13 -5.93 -7.05
C THR A 65 -3.42 -6.33 -5.76
N LEU A 66 -4.03 -7.20 -4.96
CA LEU A 66 -3.44 -7.74 -3.73
C LEU A 66 -2.23 -8.63 -4.07
N LEU A 67 -1.04 -8.24 -3.60
CA LEU A 67 0.18 -9.02 -3.80
C LEU A 67 0.57 -9.85 -2.58
N GLU A 68 0.53 -9.24 -1.40
CA GLU A 68 1.05 -9.85 -0.18
C GLU A 68 0.20 -9.46 1.03
N VAL A 69 0.08 -10.39 1.96
CA VAL A 69 -0.49 -10.18 3.29
C VAL A 69 0.63 -10.19 4.31
N ASN A 70 0.63 -9.23 5.24
CA ASN A 70 1.66 -9.04 6.25
C ASN A 70 3.09 -8.99 5.66
N PRO A 71 3.35 -8.07 4.71
CA PRO A 71 4.61 -8.02 3.97
C PRO A 71 5.80 -7.68 4.89
N TYR A 72 6.87 -8.47 4.82
CA TYR A 72 8.10 -8.28 5.57
C TYR A 72 9.34 -8.40 4.67
N TYR A 73 10.45 -7.82 5.11
CA TYR A 73 11.73 -7.99 4.42
C TYR A 73 12.35 -9.34 4.80
N THR A 74 12.66 -10.17 3.81
CA THR A 74 13.25 -11.49 4.01
C THR A 74 14.73 -11.43 4.44
N HIS A 75 15.37 -10.27 4.33
CA HIS A 75 16.76 -10.05 4.73
C HIS A 75 16.84 -9.66 6.21
N SER A 76 16.99 -10.64 7.11
CA SER A 76 17.36 -10.50 8.54
C SER A 76 16.59 -9.51 9.44
N TYR A 77 15.55 -8.83 8.95
CA TYR A 77 14.74 -7.88 9.73
C TYR A 77 13.59 -8.54 10.52
N GLY A 78 13.50 -9.87 10.48
CA GLY A 78 12.45 -10.64 11.16
C GLY A 78 11.13 -10.68 10.38
N LYS A 79 10.12 -11.31 10.99
CA LYS A 79 8.77 -11.40 10.43
C LYS A 79 7.98 -10.12 10.74
N PHE A 80 6.89 -9.91 10.00
CA PHE A 80 5.95 -8.82 10.27
C PHE A 80 5.34 -8.97 11.67
N VAL A 81 5.30 -7.87 12.42
CA VAL A 81 4.71 -7.76 13.76
C VAL A 81 3.53 -6.80 13.70
N PRO A 82 2.28 -7.30 13.68
CA PRO A 82 1.07 -6.48 13.53
C PRO A 82 0.93 -5.36 14.58
N GLU A 83 1.40 -5.62 15.80
CA GLU A 83 1.33 -4.70 16.93
C GLU A 83 2.06 -3.38 16.66
N ILE A 84 3.08 -3.37 15.79
CA ILE A 84 3.81 -2.16 15.40
C ILE A 84 2.88 -1.18 14.65
N ILE A 85 1.96 -1.69 13.82
CA ILE A 85 0.99 -0.84 13.10
C ILE A 85 -0.01 -0.23 14.08
N GLU A 86 -0.45 -1.01 15.07
CA GLU A 86 -1.37 -0.52 16.10
C GLU A 86 -0.74 0.55 16.99
N ILE A 87 0.51 0.34 17.41
CA ILE A 87 1.29 1.32 18.17
C ILE A 87 1.48 2.61 17.36
N ASP A 88 1.79 2.54 16.05
CA ASP A 88 1.91 3.73 15.20
C ASP A 88 0.60 4.52 15.13
N LYS A 89 -0.54 3.84 14.97
CA LYS A 89 -1.88 4.49 14.97
C LYS A 89 -2.16 5.19 16.29
N GLN A 90 -1.99 4.49 17.41
CA GLN A 90 -2.21 5.06 18.74
C GLN A 90 -1.28 6.24 19.01
N LEU A 91 0.00 6.13 18.64
CA LEU A 91 0.96 7.21 18.80
C LEU A 91 0.55 8.45 18.00
N ARG A 92 0.11 8.28 16.74
CA ARG A 92 -0.37 9.40 15.91
C ARG A 92 -1.61 10.08 16.47
N GLU A 93 -2.53 9.32 17.06
CA GLU A 93 -3.71 9.86 17.74
C GLU A 93 -3.32 10.65 18.99
N ILE A 94 -2.45 10.10 19.84
CA ILE A 94 -1.94 10.76 21.04
C ILE A 94 -1.19 12.04 20.69
N MET A 95 -0.35 11.98 19.66
CA MET A 95 0.48 13.11 19.24
C MET A 95 -0.29 14.24 18.57
N GLN A 96 -1.61 14.09 18.34
CA GLN A 96 -2.48 15.05 17.64
C GLN A 96 -1.72 15.76 16.52
N PHE A 97 -1.51 15.09 15.39
CA PHE A 97 -1.00 15.75 14.19
C PHE A 97 -1.95 16.91 13.82
N GLY A 98 -1.59 18.10 14.31
CA GLY A 98 -2.41 19.29 14.38
C GLY A 98 -2.46 19.82 15.82
N GLY A 99 -1.43 20.58 16.23
CA GLY A 99 -1.66 21.64 17.21
C GLY A 99 -2.89 22.45 16.77
N GLU A 100 -3.69 22.89 17.75
CA GLU A 100 -4.94 23.63 17.57
C GLU A 100 -4.94 24.49 16.30
N ASN A 101 -5.82 24.16 15.34
CA ASN A 101 -6.30 25.12 14.35
C ASN A 101 -7.61 25.72 14.85
#